data_AF-A0AAV3SY90-F1
#
_entry.id   AF-A0AAV3SY90-F1
#
_cell.length_a   1.000
_cell.length_b   1.000
_cell.length_c   1.000
_cell.angle_alpha   90.00
_cell.angle_beta   90.00
_cell.angle_gamma   90.00
#
_symmetry.space_group_name_H-M   'P 1'
#
loop_
_entity.id
_entity.type
_entity.pdbx_description
1 polymer ?
#
loop_
_entity_poly.entity_id
_entity_poly.type
_entity_poly.pdbx_seq_one_letter_code
_entity_poly.pdbx_strand_id
1 'polypeptide(L)' 'MDERILGTTKVTDRWRMSLIKAVREEFEAQGESVEVGDQVVFKKVGEKIVIEPA' A
#
# COMPACT_ATOMS: atom_id res chain seq x y z
N MET A 1 4.17 -7.64 -16.73
CA MET A 1 3.47 -7.23 -15.50
C MET A 1 2.63 -6.03 -15.86
N ASP A 2 1.32 -6.19 -15.90
CA ASP A 2 0.40 -5.10 -16.19
C ASP A 2 0.36 -4.17 -14.97
N GLU A 3 0.92 -2.98 -15.13
CA GLU A 3 0.83 -1.93 -14.13
C GLU A 3 -0.59 -1.37 -14.13
N ARG A 4 -1.30 -1.52 -13.02
CA ARG A 4 -2.64 -0.99 -12.83
C ARG A 4 -2.64 0.04 -11.72
N ILE A 5 -3.19 1.22 -12.00
CA ILE A 5 -3.45 2.23 -10.98
C ILE A 5 -4.67 1.80 -10.18
N LEU A 6 -4.48 1.47 -8.91
CA LEU A 6 -5.56 1.11 -7.97
C LEU A 6 -6.33 2.35 -7.46
N GLY A 7 -5.70 3.52 -7.56
CA GLY A 7 -6.27 4.81 -7.18
C GLY A 7 -5.18 5.79 -6.74
N THR A 8 -5.61 6.93 -6.21
CA THR A 8 -4.71 7.93 -5.63
C THR A 8 -5.21 8.32 -4.23
N THR A 9 -4.29 8.70 -3.36
CA THR A 9 -4.59 9.22 -2.02
C THR A 9 -3.77 10.48 -1.78
N LYS A 10 -4.25 11.36 -0.91
CA LYS A 10 -3.51 12.57 -0.53
C LYS A 10 -2.57 12.24 0.63
N VAL A 11 -1.36 12.78 0.58
CA VAL A 11 -0.49 12.85 1.77
C VAL A 11 -1.09 13.87 2.72
N THR A 12 -1.31 13.47 3.97
CA THR A 12 -1.87 14.32 5.02
C THR A 12 -0.78 14.83 5.97
N ASP A 13 -1.19 15.40 7.11
CA ASP A 13 -0.27 15.87 8.13
C ASP A 13 0.73 14.79 8.56
N ARG A 14 1.93 15.25 8.96
CA ARG A 14 3.03 14.38 9.38
C ARG A 14 3.41 13.31 8.34
N TRP A 15 3.21 13.58 7.06
CA TRP A 15 3.52 12.67 5.95
C TRP A 15 2.78 11.33 6.01
N ARG A 16 1.58 11.32 6.60
CA ARG A 16 0.75 10.12 6.67
C ARG A 16 -0.02 9.93 5.37
N MET A 17 -0.29 8.67 5.03
CA MET A 17 -1.16 8.30 3.91
C MET A 17 -2.07 7.16 4.31
N SER A 18 -3.31 7.18 3.82
CA SER A 18 -4.27 6.11 4.03
C SER A 18 -4.18 5.10 2.88
N LEU A 19 -4.10 3.81 3.22
CA LEU A 19 -4.33 2.74 2.25
C LEU A 19 -5.81 2.76 1.87
N ILE A 20 -6.09 3.12 0.62
CA ILE A 20 -7.45 3.13 0.10
C ILE A 20 -8.02 1.72 0.04
N LYS A 21 -9.35 1.59 0.03
CA LYS A 21 -10.05 0.31 0.01
C LYS A 21 -9.49 -0.64 -1.07
N ALA A 22 -9.28 -0.15 -2.29
CA ALA A 22 -8.73 -0.94 -3.39
C ALA A 22 -7.36 -1.58 -3.08
N VAL A 23 -6.48 -0.87 -2.37
CA VAL A 23 -5.16 -1.44 -2.01
C VAL A 23 -5.29 -2.56 -0.97
N ARG A 24 -6.20 -2.39 0.00
CA ARG A 24 -6.46 -3.41 1.02
C ARG A 24 -7.10 -4.66 0.42
N GLU A 25 -8.02 -4.49 -0.52
CA GLU A 25 -8.65 -5.61 -1.25
C GLU A 25 -7.63 -6.40 -2.07
N GLU A 26 -6.64 -5.74 -2.67
CA GLU A 26 -5.56 -6.43 -3.39
C GLU A 26 -4.64 -7.22 -2.45
N PHE A 27 -4.36 -6.72 -1.24
CA PHE A 27 -3.64 -7.51 -0.23
C PHE A 27 -4.46 -8.73 0.20
N GLU A 28 -5.75 -8.55 0.49
CA GLU A 28 -6.64 -9.65 0.86
C GLU A 28 -6.74 -10.71 -0.25
N ALA A 29 -6.83 -10.28 -1.52
CA ALA A 29 -6.83 -11.16 -2.68
C ALA A 29 -5.51 -11.94 -2.85
N GLN A 30 -4.40 -11.41 -2.32
CA GLN A 30 -3.09 -12.07 -2.26
C GLN A 30 -2.93 -12.97 -1.02
N GLY A 31 -3.95 -13.06 -0.16
CA GLY A 31 -3.92 -13.83 1.08
C GLY A 31 -3.25 -13.09 2.24
N GLU A 32 -2.96 -11.80 2.08
CA GLU A 32 -2.36 -10.95 3.11
C GLU A 32 -3.45 -10.15 3.82
N SER A 33 -3.58 -10.31 5.14
CA SER A 33 -4.51 -9.52 5.95
C SER A 33 -3.78 -8.32 6.54
N VAL A 34 -4.19 -7.10 6.19
CA VAL A 34 -3.62 -5.86 6.74
C VAL A 34 -4.67 -5.13 7.56
N GLU A 35 -4.43 -5.01 8.85
CA GLU A 35 -5.32 -4.37 9.83
C GLU A 35 -4.80 -2.99 10.29
N VAL A 36 -5.67 -2.25 10.99
CA VAL A 36 -5.30 -0.97 11.56
C VAL A 36 -4.32 -1.19 12.71
N GLY A 37 -3.12 -0.64 12.58
CA GLY A 37 -2.05 -0.77 13.57
C GLY A 37 -0.92 -1.68 13.11
N ASP A 38 -1.13 -2.47 12.05
CA ASP A 38 -0.10 -3.30 11.46
C ASP A 38 1.02 -2.45 10.84
N GLN A 39 2.22 -3.04 10.87
CA GLN A 39 3.38 -2.45 10.21
C GLN A 39 3.37 -2.81 8.72
N VAL A 40 3.87 -1.90 7.91
CA VAL A 40 4.15 -2.13 6.49
C VAL A 40 5.60 -1.77 6.20
N VAL A 41 6.22 -2.48 5.28
CA VAL A 41 7.59 -2.23 4.84
C VAL A 41 7.57 -1.34 3.60
N PHE A 42 8.33 -0.26 3.64
CA PHE A 42 8.62 0.58 2.49
C PHE A 42 9.95 0.15 1.88
N LYS A 43 9.94 -0.33 0.63
CA LYS A 43 11.15 -0.73 -0.11
C LYS A 43 11.33 0.14 -1.35
N LYS A 44 12.59 0.38 -1.73
CA LYS A 44 12.93 1.00 -3.02
C LYS A 44 13.30 -0.10 -4.01
N VAL A 45 12.55 -0.21 -5.11
CA VAL A 45 12.81 -1.18 -6.19
C VAL A 45 12.96 -0.40 -7.49
N GLY A 46 14.20 -0.25 -7.94
CA GLY A 46 14.54 0.67 -9.03
C GLY A 46 14.19 2.11 -8.67
N GLU A 47 13.33 2.73 -9.47
CA GLU A 47 12.83 4.09 -9.23
C GLU A 47 11.49 4.14 -8.49
N LYS A 48 10.91 2.98 -8.15
CA LYS A 48 9.61 2.88 -7.49
C LYS A 48 9.76 2.66 -5.99
N ILE A 49 8.82 3.21 -5.23
CA ILE A 49 8.62 2.85 -3.81
C ILE A 49 7.51 1.82 -3.75
N VAL A 50 7.79 0.67 -3.14
CA VAL A 50 6.88 -0.46 -2.97
C VAL A 50 6.50 -0.56 -1.49
N ILE A 51 5.23 -0.85 -1.23
CA ILE A 51 4.67 -1.06 0.11
C ILE A 51 4.26 -2.52 0.20
N GLU A 52 4.73 -3.22 1.22
CA GLU A 52 4.40 -4.62 1.48
C GLU A 52 3.98 -4.80 2.95
N PRO A 53 3.08 -5.75 3.28
CA PRO A 53 2.85 -6.18 4.66
C PRO A 53 4.18 -6.61 5.32
N ALA A 54 4.32 -6.35 6.63
CA ALA A 54 5.52 -6.67 7.40
C ALA A 54 5.49 -8.07 8.01
#